data_AF-A0A5D0CXJ8-F1
#
_entry.id   AF-A0A5D0CXJ8-F1
#
_cell.length_a   1.000
_cell.length_b   1.000
_cell.length_c   1.000
_cell.angle_alpha   90.00
_cell.angle_beta   90.00
_cell.angle_gamma   90.00
#
_symmetry.space_group_name_H-M   'P 1'
#
loop_
_entity.id
_entity.type
_entity.pdbx_description
1 polymer ?
#
loop_
_entity_poly.entity_id
_entity_poly.type
_entity_poly.pdbx_seq_one_letter_code
_entity_poly.pdbx_strand_id
1 'polypeptide(L)'
;MLNAVKSMVWLGVAASVCFTALLLTLERSRDFDLALQRILPYVQGQKASVASTLGREAEGLDLAVKYKGSHILYGLREWAGEGLEITIDSKQIPYDGEPVYEPGGSGDRDLRSALSLLDLQGDYRADCYYDAGEHLYKLAFNKI
;
A
#
# COMPACT_ATOMS: atom_id res chain seq x y z
N MET A 1 -30.86 42.15 -38.13
CA MET A 1 -31.19 40.71 -38.03
C MET A 1 -29.94 39.82 -37.97
N LEU A 2 -28.92 40.04 -38.81
CA LEU A 2 -27.69 39.22 -38.82
C LEU A 2 -26.97 39.11 -37.45
N ASN A 3 -26.92 40.21 -36.68
CA ASN A 3 -26.30 40.21 -35.34
C ASN A 3 -27.07 39.37 -34.31
N ALA A 4 -28.40 39.30 -34.42
CA ALA A 4 -29.23 38.48 -33.52
C ALA A 4 -29.03 36.98 -33.81
N VAL A 5 -28.97 36.61 -35.09
CA VAL A 5 -28.68 35.23 -35.52
C VAL A 5 -27.28 34.82 -35.08
N LYS A 6 -26.28 35.69 -35.25
CA LYS A 6 -24.91 35.44 -34.78
C LYS A 6 -24.86 35.21 -33.26
N SER A 7 -25.57 36.03 -32.48
CA SER A 7 -25.63 35.88 -31.02
C SER A 7 -26.30 34.56 -30.61
N MET A 8 -27.37 34.15 -31.28
CA MET A 8 -28.02 32.85 -31.04
C MET A 8 -27.10 31.66 -31.35
N VAL A 9 -26.34 31.73 -32.44
CA VAL A 9 -25.38 30.68 -32.80
C VAL A 9 -24.26 30.58 -31.76
N TRP A 10 -23.70 31.71 -31.31
CA TRP A 10 -22.69 31.70 -30.25
C TRP A 10 -23.22 31.17 -28.92
N LEU A 11 -24.46 31.50 -28.57
CA LEU A 11 -25.11 30.98 -27.37
C LEU A 11 -25.29 29.46 -27.45
N GLY A 12 -25.71 28.95 -28.61
CA GLY A 12 -25.85 27.51 -28.85
C GLY A 12 -24.53 26.75 -28.73
N VAL A 13 -23.46 27.31 -29.31
CA VAL A 13 -22.12 26.71 -29.21
C VAL A 13 -21.62 26.73 -27.75
N ALA A 14 -21.76 27.85 -27.05
CA ALA A 14 -21.37 27.94 -25.64
C ALA A 14 -22.14 26.95 -24.76
N ALA A 15 -23.45 26.83 -24.95
CA ALA A 15 -24.29 25.87 -24.24
C ALA A 15 -23.85 24.42 -24.51
N SER A 16 -23.54 24.08 -25.77
CA SER A 16 -23.06 22.74 -26.15
C SER A 16 -21.72 22.40 -25.49
N VAL A 17 -20.78 23.36 -25.44
CA VAL A 17 -19.48 23.16 -24.78
C VAL A 17 -19.65 22.94 -23.28
N CYS A 18 -20.49 23.75 -22.62
CA CYS A 18 -20.79 23.57 -21.20
C CYS A 18 -21.43 22.21 -20.91
N PHE A 19 -22.37 21.77 -21.74
CA PHE A 19 -23.01 20.46 -21.58
C PHE A 19 -22.01 19.30 -21.75
N THR A 20 -21.10 19.42 -22.72
CA THR A 20 -20.07 18.40 -22.97
C THR A 20 -19.09 18.31 -21.79
N ALA A 21 -18.65 19.46 -21.26
CA ALA A 21 -17.79 19.51 -20.08
C ALA A 21 -18.47 18.90 -18.85
N LEU A 22 -19.77 19.12 -18.69
CA LEU A 22 -20.55 18.56 -17.59
C LEU A 22 -20.66 17.04 -17.71
N LEU A 23 -20.91 16.51 -18.92
CA LEU A 23 -20.93 15.06 -19.17
C LEU A 23 -19.59 14.39 -18.90
N LEU A 24 -18.48 14.98 -19.37
CA LEU A 24 -17.13 14.46 -19.11
C LEU A 24 -16.78 14.46 -17.62
N THR A 25 -17.23 15.48 -16.88
CA THR A 25 -17.04 15.56 -15.42
C THR A 25 -17.83 14.47 -14.72
N LEU A 26 -19.03 14.16 -15.20
CA LEU A 26 -19.91 13.12 -14.66
C LEU A 26 -19.35 11.71 -14.92
N GLU A 27 -18.80 11.47 -16.11
CA GLU A 27 -18.07 10.23 -16.44
C GLU A 27 -16.83 10.06 -15.55
N ARG A 28 -16.01 11.12 -15.41
CA ARG A 28 -14.87 11.12 -14.49
C ARG A 28 -15.28 10.80 -13.06
N SER A 29 -16.36 11.39 -12.56
CA SER A 29 -16.87 11.11 -11.21
C SER A 29 -17.27 9.65 -11.05
N ARG A 30 -17.88 9.05 -12.08
CA ARG A 30 -18.30 7.65 -12.06
C ARG A 30 -17.10 6.70 -12.06
N ASP A 31 -16.05 7.02 -12.81
CA ASP A 31 -14.80 6.25 -12.81
C ASP A 31 -14.08 6.36 -11.46
N PHE A 32 -14.11 7.54 -10.83
CA PHE A 32 -13.59 7.72 -9.47
C PHE A 32 -14.37 6.91 -8.44
N ASP A 33 -15.70 6.88 -8.51
CA ASP A 33 -16.54 6.06 -7.62
C ASP A 33 -16.28 4.56 -7.83
N LEU A 34 -16.11 4.11 -9.07
CA LEU A 34 -15.75 2.72 -9.36
C LEU A 34 -14.35 2.36 -8.85
N ALA A 35 -13.38 3.28 -8.97
CA ALA A 35 -12.05 3.10 -8.40
C ALA A 35 -12.10 3.03 -6.87
N LEU A 36 -12.86 3.91 -6.22
CA LEU A 36 -13.10 3.90 -4.79
C LEU A 36 -13.77 2.60 -4.33
N GLN A 37 -14.79 2.12 -5.04
CA GLN A 37 -15.45 0.85 -4.75
C GLN A 37 -14.51 -0.36 -4.86
N ARG A 38 -13.50 -0.31 -5.73
CA ARG A 38 -12.48 -1.37 -5.85
C ARG A 38 -11.40 -1.27 -4.77
N ILE A 39 -11.09 -0.07 -4.32
CA ILE A 39 -10.10 0.18 -3.25
C ILE A 39 -10.71 -0.11 -1.87
N LEU A 40 -12.00 0.14 -1.66
CA LEU A 40 -12.72 -0.07 -0.41
C LEU A 40 -12.56 -1.50 0.17
N PRO A 41 -12.77 -2.60 -0.59
CA PRO A 41 -12.58 -3.96 -0.08
C PRO A 41 -11.10 -4.26 0.23
N TYR A 42 -10.15 -3.62 -0.47
CA TYR A 42 -8.73 -3.78 -0.17
C TYR A 42 -8.34 -3.10 1.15
N VAL A 43 -8.83 -1.87 1.37
CA VAL A 43 -8.64 -1.14 2.63
C VAL A 43 -9.39 -1.81 3.78
N GLN A 44 -10.60 -2.33 3.55
CA GLN A 44 -11.34 -3.10 4.55
C GLN A 44 -10.65 -4.44 4.86
N GLY A 45 -10.08 -5.11 3.86
CA GLY A 45 -9.27 -6.31 4.05
C GLY A 45 -7.99 -6.05 4.85
N GLN A 46 -7.31 -4.94 4.59
CA GLN A 46 -6.15 -4.52 5.39
C GLN A 46 -6.55 -4.13 6.82
N LYS A 47 -7.66 -3.41 7.02
CA LYS A 47 -8.18 -3.10 8.36
C LYS A 47 -8.60 -4.35 9.11
N ALA A 48 -9.23 -5.33 8.45
CA ALA A 48 -9.60 -6.60 9.04
C ALA A 48 -8.36 -7.44 9.39
N SER A 49 -7.33 -7.43 8.53
CA SER A 49 -6.04 -8.09 8.77
C SER A 49 -5.30 -7.49 9.97
N VAL A 50 -5.35 -6.16 10.12
CA VAL A 50 -4.77 -5.43 11.25
C VAL A 50 -5.59 -5.66 12.53
N ALA A 51 -6.92 -5.67 12.42
CA ALA A 51 -7.80 -5.97 13.55
C ALA A 51 -7.68 -7.43 14.03
N SER A 52 -7.48 -8.39 13.12
CA SER A 52 -7.21 -9.80 13.48
C SER A 52 -5.80 -10.01 14.06
N THR A 53 -4.85 -9.10 13.79
CA THR A 53 -3.54 -9.11 14.47
C THR A 53 -3.58 -8.43 15.85
N LEU A 54 -4.58 -7.58 16.12
CA LEU A 54 -4.70 -6.80 17.36
C LEU A 54 -5.66 -7.37 18.40
N GLY A 55 -6.29 -8.53 18.20
CA GLY A 55 -7.11 -9.08 19.27
C GLY A 55 -7.72 -10.45 19.03
N ARG A 56 -7.24 -11.42 19.83
CA ARG A 56 -8.01 -12.59 20.31
C ARG A 56 -8.66 -13.45 19.23
N GLU A 57 -7.87 -14.30 18.59
CA GLU A 57 -8.21 -15.70 18.20
C GLU A 57 -7.18 -16.18 17.18
N ALA A 58 -5.95 -16.41 17.64
CA ALA A 58 -4.99 -17.25 16.93
C ALA A 58 -4.54 -18.43 17.81
N GLU A 59 -5.38 -18.83 18.78
CA GLU A 59 -5.33 -20.19 19.31
C GLU A 59 -5.97 -21.11 18.26
N GLY A 60 -5.19 -21.51 17.26
CA GLY A 60 -5.53 -22.67 16.41
C GLY A 60 -5.76 -22.41 14.93
N LEU A 61 -5.67 -21.19 14.41
CA LEU A 61 -5.47 -20.99 12.98
C LEU A 61 -3.99 -20.76 12.70
N ASP A 62 -3.34 -21.84 12.26
CA ASP A 62 -2.07 -21.83 11.52
C ASP A 62 -2.28 -21.18 10.13
N LEU A 63 -2.80 -19.94 10.13
CA LEU A 63 -2.79 -19.06 8.98
C LEU A 63 -1.39 -18.47 8.92
N ALA A 64 -0.44 -19.29 8.49
CA ALA A 64 0.86 -18.85 8.03
C ALA A 64 0.63 -17.73 7.00
N VAL A 65 0.73 -16.47 7.45
CA VAL A 65 0.45 -15.31 6.60
C VAL A 65 1.50 -15.33 5.50
N LYS A 66 1.04 -15.58 4.27
CA LYS A 66 1.90 -15.65 3.09
C LYS A 66 2.11 -14.25 2.55
N TYR A 67 3.37 -13.83 2.50
CA TYR A 67 3.81 -12.60 1.88
C TYR A 67 4.57 -12.90 0.59
N LYS A 68 4.36 -12.07 -0.43
CA LYS A 68 5.27 -12.01 -1.57
C LYS A 68 6.51 -11.24 -1.18
N GLY A 69 7.66 -11.59 -1.74
CA GLY A 69 8.91 -10.84 -1.49
C GLY A 69 8.79 -9.34 -1.82
N SER A 70 7.99 -8.98 -2.83
CA SER A 70 7.65 -7.59 -3.12
C SER A 70 6.90 -6.90 -1.98
N HIS A 71 5.95 -7.57 -1.32
CA HIS A 71 5.20 -7.02 -0.19
C HIS A 71 6.12 -6.80 1.02
N ILE A 72 7.03 -7.74 1.28
CA ILE A 72 8.03 -7.61 2.35
C ILE A 72 8.91 -6.40 2.09
N LEU A 73 9.36 -6.22 0.84
CA LEU A 73 10.20 -5.07 0.46
C LEU A 73 9.51 -3.72 0.69
N TYR A 74 8.22 -3.62 0.37
CA TYR A 74 7.45 -2.39 0.60
C TYR A 74 7.21 -2.10 2.08
N GLY A 75 6.89 -3.13 2.87
CA GLY A 75 6.66 -2.99 4.32
C GLY A 75 7.93 -2.78 5.14
N LEU A 76 9.10 -3.17 4.60
CA LEU A 76 10.38 -3.13 5.31
C LEU A 76 10.68 -1.79 5.97
N ARG A 77 10.40 -0.69 5.24
CA ARG A 77 10.67 0.67 5.71
C ARG A 77 9.80 1.07 6.91
N GLU A 78 8.54 0.69 6.86
CA GLU A 78 7.58 1.02 7.91
C GLU A 78 7.90 0.24 9.17
N TRP A 79 8.13 -1.07 9.03
CA TRP A 79 8.49 -1.94 10.16
C TRP A 79 9.84 -1.58 10.78
N ALA A 80 10.85 -1.29 9.97
CA ALA A 80 12.15 -0.86 10.48
C ALA A 80 12.03 0.51 11.17
N GLY A 81 11.24 1.44 10.63
CA GLY A 81 10.94 2.73 11.24
C GLY A 81 10.25 2.64 12.61
N GLU A 82 9.48 1.57 12.85
CA GLU A 82 8.90 1.25 14.16
C GLU A 82 9.88 0.56 15.12
N GLY A 83 11.12 0.31 14.68
CA GLY A 83 12.16 -0.34 15.48
C GLY A 83 12.07 -1.86 15.53
N LEU A 84 11.31 -2.48 14.62
CA LEU A 84 11.16 -3.94 14.56
C LEU A 84 12.42 -4.60 14.00
N GLU A 85 12.85 -5.70 14.63
CA GLU A 85 13.91 -6.55 14.09
C GLU A 85 13.36 -7.38 12.92
N ILE A 86 13.87 -7.16 11.71
CA ILE A 86 13.43 -7.89 10.52
C ILE A 86 14.49 -8.94 10.14
N THR A 87 14.06 -10.19 10.01
CA THR A 87 14.89 -11.30 9.54
C THR A 87 14.28 -11.96 8.30
N ILE A 88 15.11 -12.30 7.31
CA ILE A 88 14.71 -12.96 6.06
C ILE A 88 15.59 -14.19 5.90
N ASP A 89 14.98 -15.38 5.84
CA ASP A 89 15.66 -16.68 5.81
C ASP A 89 16.77 -16.78 6.88
N SER A 90 16.40 -16.42 8.12
CA SER A 90 17.28 -16.35 9.29
C SER A 90 18.43 -15.33 9.21
N LYS A 91 18.47 -14.46 8.20
CA LYS A 91 19.43 -13.36 8.10
C LYS A 91 18.79 -12.06 8.54
N GLN A 92 19.41 -11.39 9.51
CA GLN A 92 18.96 -10.09 9.97
C GLN A 92 19.29 -9.02 8.94
N ILE A 93 18.30 -8.19 8.63
CA ILE A 93 18.55 -6.97 7.87
C ILE A 93 19.10 -5.94 8.85
N PRO A 94 20.30 -5.39 8.60
CA PRO A 94 20.81 -4.32 9.43
C PRO A 94 19.82 -3.16 9.37
N TYR A 95 19.49 -2.59 10.52
CA TYR A 95 18.78 -1.32 10.62
C TYR A 95 19.65 -0.40 11.46
N ASP A 96 19.97 0.78 10.94
CA ASP A 96 20.89 1.70 11.60
C ASP A 96 20.19 2.81 12.39
N GLY A 97 18.85 2.77 12.49
CA GLY A 97 18.08 3.69 13.34
C GLY A 97 17.83 5.07 12.73
N GLU A 98 18.37 5.35 11.53
CA GLU A 98 18.22 6.64 10.90
C GLU A 98 16.99 6.66 9.96
N PRO A 99 16.02 7.57 10.18
CA PRO A 99 14.85 7.66 9.32
C PRO A 99 15.27 8.13 7.92
N VAL A 100 14.94 7.31 6.93
CA VAL A 100 15.47 7.37 5.56
C VAL A 100 14.68 8.39 4.74
N TYR A 101 15.01 9.68 4.88
CA TYR A 101 14.41 10.74 4.08
C TYR A 101 15.18 11.07 2.79
N GLU A 102 16.44 10.61 2.65
CA GLU A 102 17.31 10.96 1.52
C GLU A 102 17.72 9.77 0.63
N PRO A 103 17.53 9.85 -0.70
CA PRO A 103 18.05 8.88 -1.65
C PRO A 103 19.57 8.77 -1.55
N GLY A 104 20.11 7.56 -1.37
CA GLY A 104 21.55 7.32 -1.19
C GLY A 104 22.04 7.35 0.26
N GLY A 105 21.14 7.61 1.22
CA GLY A 105 21.39 7.44 2.65
C GLY A 105 21.47 5.97 3.08
N SER A 106 21.70 5.73 4.36
CA SER A 106 21.88 4.40 4.93
C SER A 106 20.71 3.44 4.70
N GLY A 107 19.47 3.93 4.66
CA GLY A 107 18.32 3.10 4.32
C GLY A 107 18.32 2.51 2.90
N ASP A 108 19.14 3.04 2.00
CA ASP A 108 19.38 2.44 0.68
C ASP A 108 20.23 1.16 0.82
N ARG A 109 21.03 1.03 1.88
CA ARG A 109 21.78 -0.18 2.23
C ARG A 109 20.87 -1.28 2.75
N ASP A 110 19.87 -0.94 3.55
CA ASP A 110 18.92 -1.89 4.14
C ASP A 110 18.02 -2.47 3.04
N LEU A 111 17.53 -1.61 2.14
CA LEU A 111 16.81 -2.01 0.94
C LEU A 111 17.65 -2.89 0.00
N ARG A 112 18.92 -2.54 -0.24
CA ARG A 112 19.83 -3.38 -1.06
C ARG A 112 20.08 -4.73 -0.40
N SER A 113 20.24 -4.76 0.92
CA SER A 113 20.42 -5.98 1.69
C SER A 113 19.16 -6.85 1.58
N ALA A 114 17.98 -6.26 1.75
CA ALA A 114 16.70 -6.94 1.57
C ALA A 114 16.52 -7.48 0.14
N LEU A 115 16.82 -6.67 -0.89
CA LEU A 115 16.78 -7.08 -2.30
C LEU A 115 17.74 -8.23 -2.63
N SER A 116 18.86 -8.34 -1.92
CA SER A 116 19.80 -9.45 -2.09
C SER A 116 19.32 -10.77 -1.47
N LEU A 117 18.35 -10.69 -0.55
CA LEU A 117 17.82 -11.82 0.21
C LEU A 117 16.42 -12.25 -0.26
N LEU A 118 15.65 -11.30 -0.81
CA LEU A 118 14.28 -11.51 -1.24
C LEU A 118 14.19 -11.92 -2.71
N ASP A 119 13.50 -13.02 -2.95
CA ASP A 119 12.87 -13.31 -4.23
C ASP A 119 11.55 -12.54 -4.30
N LEU A 120 11.50 -11.48 -5.10
CA LEU A 120 10.34 -10.60 -5.19
C LEU A 120 9.05 -11.30 -5.61
N GLN A 121 9.14 -12.43 -6.33
CA GLN A 121 7.98 -13.24 -6.73
C GLN A 121 7.75 -14.46 -5.84
N GLY A 122 8.74 -14.79 -5.01
CA GLY A 122 8.70 -15.87 -4.04
C GLY A 122 7.64 -15.65 -2.97
N ASP A 123 7.10 -16.76 -2.46
CA ASP A 123 6.21 -16.79 -1.31
C ASP A 123 7.02 -17.00 -0.03
N TYR A 124 6.68 -16.24 1.00
CA TYR A 124 7.32 -16.25 2.31
C TYR A 124 6.26 -16.41 3.38
N ARG A 125 6.55 -17.21 4.41
CA ARG A 125 5.78 -17.25 5.66
C ARG A 125 6.33 -16.18 6.59
N ALA A 126 5.44 -15.41 7.21
CA ALA A 126 5.81 -14.52 8.31
C ALA A 126 5.60 -15.21 9.66
N ASP A 127 6.61 -15.13 10.52
CA ASP A 127 6.59 -15.53 11.92
C ASP A 127 6.78 -14.27 12.78
N CYS A 128 5.84 -13.99 13.68
CA CYS A 128 5.82 -12.80 14.54
C CYS A 128 6.28 -13.16 15.95
N TYR A 129 7.14 -12.32 16.55
CA TYR A 129 7.64 -12.51 17.90
C TYR A 129 7.29 -11.32 18.78
N TYR A 130 6.70 -11.62 19.94
CA TYR A 130 6.18 -10.65 20.89
C TYR A 130 6.95 -10.69 22.21
N ASP A 131 7.13 -9.54 22.85
CA ASP A 131 7.76 -9.43 24.15
C ASP A 131 6.78 -9.82 25.29
N ALA A 132 7.24 -9.76 26.54
CA ALA A 132 6.41 -10.07 27.71
C ALA A 132 5.23 -9.09 27.92
N GLY A 133 5.25 -7.94 27.25
CA GLY A 133 4.19 -6.94 27.24
C GLY A 133 3.28 -7.03 26.00
N GLU A 134 3.36 -8.12 25.23
CA GLU A 134 2.62 -8.32 23.97
C GLU A 134 2.97 -7.31 22.86
N HIS A 135 4.09 -6.59 22.97
CA HIS A 135 4.58 -5.76 21.88
C HIS A 135 5.33 -6.60 20.86
N LEU A 136 4.97 -6.44 19.60
CA LEU A 136 5.73 -7.00 18.49
C LEU A 136 7.13 -6.37 18.50
N TYR A 137 8.17 -7.18 18.56
CA TYR A 137 9.56 -6.69 18.49
C TYR A 137 10.35 -7.27 17.33
N LYS A 138 9.88 -8.39 16.74
CA LYS A 138 10.58 -9.07 15.65
C LYS A 138 9.63 -9.72 14.64
N LEU A 139 10.00 -9.59 13.37
CA LEU A 139 9.37 -10.24 12.22
C LEU A 139 10.39 -11.13 11.51
N ALA A 140 10.04 -12.39 11.28
CA ALA A 140 10.85 -13.32 10.50
C ALA A 140 10.10 -13.79 9.26
N PHE A 141 10.74 -13.67 8.10
CA PHE A 141 10.20 -14.12 6.83
C PHE A 141 11.00 -15.31 6.33
N ASN A 142 10.34 -16.45 6.14
CA ASN A 142 10.97 -17.70 5.70
C ASN A 142 10.35 -18.14 4.37
N LYS A 143 11.18 -18.39 3.36
CA LYS A 143 10.70 -18.80 2.03
C LYS A 143 9.94 -20.14 2.10
N ILE A 144 8.86 -20.26 1.33
CA ILE A 144 8.00 -21.46 1.20
C ILE A 144 8.28 -22.16 -0.14
#